data_AF-A0A7J4QRV1-F1
#
_entry.id   AF-A0A7J4QRV1-F1
#
_cell.length_a   1.000
_cell.length_b   1.000
_cell.length_c   1.000
_cell.angle_alpha   90.00
_cell.angle_beta   90.00
_cell.angle_gamma   90.00
#
_symmetry.space_group_name_H-M   'P 1'
#
loop_
_entity.id
_entity.type
_entity.pdbx_description
1 polymer ?
#
loop_
_entity_poly.entity_id
_entity_poly.type
_entity_poly.pdbx_seq_one_letter_code
_entity_poly.pdbx_strand_id
1 'polypeptide(L)'
;SVEWWGKGRGVSRIMRRTGQSRGAQNPHTLGGRRAHGPKVEKNWGRKLNLKERRLARDSALSATTSVENVSARGHRFSEDIESLPIVLGNYAEVRDGKTEEFSIETFNHGSATRKVLAIFNEIGIGADLQRARDGRNIRAGKATMRGRVHKTPKSVLLVVKEKSGLAQAARNLPGVDVVAARDLCAEDLAPGGDIGRLTVFTKDAVEALN
;
A
#
# COMPACT_ATOMS: atom_id res chain seq x y z
N SER A 1 -38.69 -6.26 28.47
CA SER A 1 -38.80 -5.19 29.49
C SER A 1 -37.78 -5.42 30.59
N VAL A 2 -37.33 -4.35 31.25
CA VAL A 2 -36.48 -4.43 32.44
C VAL A 2 -37.16 -3.73 33.59
N GLU A 3 -36.92 -4.20 34.80
CA GLU A 3 -37.45 -3.63 36.02
C GLU A 3 -36.34 -3.41 37.05
N TRP A 4 -36.60 -2.48 37.95
CA TRP A 4 -35.76 -2.26 39.12
C TRP A 4 -36.45 -2.86 40.34
N TRP A 5 -35.78 -3.80 41.00
CA TRP A 5 -36.34 -4.55 42.12
C TRP A 5 -36.34 -3.83 43.47
N GLY A 6 -35.73 -2.65 43.54
CA GLY A 6 -35.71 -1.88 44.78
C GLY A 6 -34.67 -2.31 45.80
N LYS A 7 -34.79 -1.75 47.00
CA LYS A 7 -33.98 -2.10 48.19
C LYS A 7 -34.65 -3.27 48.93
N GLY A 8 -33.94 -3.89 49.88
CA GLY A 8 -34.53 -4.86 50.82
C GLY A 8 -34.66 -6.30 50.31
N ARG A 9 -34.08 -6.64 49.15
CA ARG A 9 -34.15 -7.99 48.56
C ARG A 9 -32.83 -8.79 48.58
N GLY A 10 -31.82 -8.32 49.31
CA GLY A 10 -30.51 -8.99 49.41
C GLY A 10 -29.72 -9.06 48.09
N VAL A 11 -30.10 -8.30 47.07
CA VAL A 11 -29.45 -8.30 45.74
C VAL A 11 -29.04 -6.91 45.29
N SER A 12 -28.12 -6.84 44.32
CA SER A 12 -27.66 -5.57 43.74
C SER A 12 -28.80 -4.82 43.03
N ARG A 13 -28.71 -3.47 43.05
CA ARG A 13 -29.72 -2.52 42.55
C ARG A 13 -29.70 -2.30 41.03
N ILE A 14 -29.12 -3.23 40.29
CA ILE A 14 -29.00 -3.15 38.83
C ILE A 14 -30.36 -3.41 38.17
N MET A 15 -30.55 -2.92 36.95
CA MET A 15 -31.75 -3.25 36.15
C MET A 15 -31.75 -4.75 35.86
N ARG A 16 -32.90 -5.41 36.03
CA ARG A 16 -33.09 -6.84 35.77
C ARG A 16 -34.15 -7.06 34.71
N ARG A 17 -34.11 -8.20 34.01
CA ARG A 17 -35.22 -8.61 33.15
C ARG A 17 -36.47 -8.82 33.99
N THR A 18 -37.61 -8.29 33.53
CA THR A 18 -38.88 -8.44 34.23
C THR A 18 -39.20 -9.92 34.49
N GLY A 19 -39.49 -10.26 35.74
CA GLY A 19 -39.80 -11.63 36.15
C GLY A 19 -38.58 -12.57 36.26
N GLN A 20 -37.35 -12.05 36.16
CA GLN A 20 -36.13 -12.85 36.27
C GLN A 20 -35.07 -12.16 37.14
N SER A 21 -34.24 -12.96 37.82
CA SER A 21 -33.08 -12.46 38.57
C SER A 21 -31.92 -11.99 37.68
N ARG A 22 -32.03 -12.04 36.35
CA ARG A 22 -30.91 -11.74 35.44
C ARG A 22 -30.74 -10.23 35.23
N GLY A 23 -29.57 -9.69 35.57
CA GLY A 23 -29.20 -8.31 35.26
C GLY A 23 -29.14 -8.05 33.75
N ALA A 24 -29.60 -6.87 33.32
CA ALA A 24 -29.66 -6.49 31.90
C ALA A 24 -29.44 -4.99 31.71
N GLN A 25 -29.20 -4.56 30.47
CA GLN A 25 -29.01 -3.15 30.02
C GLN A 25 -27.83 -2.38 30.64
N ASN A 26 -27.17 -2.92 31.67
CA ASN A 26 -26.03 -2.29 32.32
C ASN A 26 -24.71 -2.73 31.66
N PRO A 27 -23.70 -1.84 31.52
CA PRO A 27 -22.43 -2.17 30.87
C PRO A 27 -21.63 -3.31 31.51
N HIS A 28 -21.77 -3.49 32.83
CA HIS A 28 -21.10 -4.56 33.58
C HIS A 28 -21.89 -5.87 33.62
N THR A 29 -23.02 -5.97 32.90
CA THR A 29 -23.83 -7.20 32.81
C THR A 29 -23.53 -7.96 31.52
N LEU A 30 -23.60 -9.30 31.58
CA LEU A 30 -23.42 -10.17 30.41
C LEU A 30 -24.53 -9.91 29.37
N GLY A 31 -24.14 -9.43 28.19
CA GLY A 31 -25.07 -9.04 27.11
C GLY A 31 -25.69 -7.65 27.28
N GLY A 32 -25.21 -6.85 28.25
CA GLY A 32 -25.58 -5.45 28.40
C GLY A 32 -24.95 -4.56 27.33
N ARG A 33 -25.54 -3.37 27.11
CA ARG A 33 -24.99 -2.37 26.19
C ARG A 33 -23.69 -1.78 26.74
N ARG A 34 -22.75 -1.44 25.86
CA ARG A 34 -21.59 -0.62 26.24
C ARG A 34 -22.03 0.81 26.63
N ALA A 35 -21.38 1.42 27.61
CA ALA A 35 -21.69 2.77 28.07
C ALA A 35 -21.45 3.83 26.99
N HIS A 36 -20.27 3.80 26.36
CA HIS A 36 -19.88 4.70 25.26
C HIS A 36 -19.55 3.85 24.02
N GLY A 37 -20.59 3.34 23.36
CA GLY A 37 -20.43 2.58 22.12
C GLY A 37 -19.88 3.44 20.97
N PRO A 38 -19.25 2.83 19.95
CA PRO A 38 -18.85 3.56 18.75
C PRO A 38 -20.10 4.12 18.07
N LYS A 39 -20.05 5.39 17.67
CA LYS A 39 -21.13 6.06 16.94
C LYS A 39 -20.72 6.36 15.51
N VAL A 40 -21.70 6.37 14.62
CA VAL A 40 -21.49 6.69 13.20
C VAL A 40 -21.14 8.16 12.99
N GLU A 41 -21.54 9.05 13.90
CA GLU A 41 -21.26 10.50 13.77
C GLU A 41 -19.79 10.87 13.99
N LYS A 42 -18.93 9.92 14.40
CA LYS A 42 -17.51 10.18 14.62
C LYS A 42 -16.82 10.51 13.29
N ASN A 43 -16.25 11.71 13.19
CA ASN A 43 -15.40 12.08 12.06
C ASN A 43 -14.05 11.35 12.13
N TRP A 44 -13.76 10.51 11.14
CA TRP A 44 -12.51 9.76 11.01
C TRP A 44 -11.46 10.48 10.15
N GLY A 45 -11.86 11.48 9.36
CA GLY A 45 -10.97 12.23 8.50
C GLY A 45 -10.05 13.14 9.31
N ARG A 46 -8.81 13.30 8.84
CA ARG A 46 -7.89 14.32 9.34
C ARG A 46 -7.56 15.30 8.22
N LYS A 47 -7.81 16.59 8.45
CA LYS A 47 -7.48 17.64 7.48
C LYS A 47 -5.97 17.89 7.54
N LEU A 48 -5.32 17.86 6.37
CA LEU A 48 -3.92 18.23 6.18
C LEU A 48 -3.86 19.42 5.23
N ASN A 49 -2.95 20.37 5.50
CA ASN A 49 -2.76 21.53 4.64
C ASN A 49 -2.19 21.10 3.27
N LEU A 50 -2.63 21.77 2.21
CA LEU A 50 -2.17 21.44 0.85
C LEU A 50 -0.65 21.67 0.69
N LYS A 51 -0.12 22.73 1.31
CA LYS A 51 1.31 23.05 1.28
C LYS A 51 2.14 21.97 1.96
N GLU A 52 1.74 21.54 3.17
CA GLU A 52 2.39 20.44 3.90
C GLU A 52 2.32 19.13 3.11
N ARG A 53 1.19 18.83 2.45
CA ARG A 53 1.07 17.63 1.61
C ARG A 53 2.06 17.65 0.44
N ARG A 54 2.24 18.80 -0.21
CA ARG A 54 3.21 18.97 -1.30
C ARG A 54 4.64 18.83 -0.78
N LEU A 55 4.98 19.53 0.30
CA LEU A 55 6.30 19.43 0.95
C LEU A 55 6.64 17.99 1.37
N ALA A 56 5.68 17.25 1.91
CA ALA A 56 5.86 15.85 2.27
C ALA A 56 6.14 14.95 1.05
N ARG A 57 5.41 15.17 -0.05
CA ARG A 57 5.64 14.46 -1.32
C ARG A 57 7.04 14.78 -1.87
N ASP A 58 7.40 16.06 -1.93
CA ASP A 58 8.65 16.51 -2.52
C ASP A 58 9.86 16.07 -1.67
N SER A 59 9.71 16.08 -0.34
CA SER A 59 10.70 15.52 0.59
C SER A 59 10.86 14.01 0.41
N ALA A 60 9.76 13.26 0.27
CA ALA A 60 9.81 11.83 0.02
C ALA A 60 10.46 11.51 -1.34
N LEU A 61 10.16 12.30 -2.37
CA LEU A 61 10.76 12.17 -3.70
C LEU A 61 12.27 12.44 -3.64
N SER A 62 12.70 13.49 -2.95
CA SER A 62 14.12 13.76 -2.72
C SER A 62 14.81 12.63 -1.97
N ALA A 63 14.13 11.92 -1.07
CA ALA A 63 14.74 10.80 -0.36
C ALA A 63 15.00 9.58 -1.26
N THR A 64 14.26 9.43 -2.37
CA THR A 64 14.45 8.31 -3.31
C THR A 64 15.70 8.42 -4.17
N THR A 65 16.33 9.60 -4.23
CA THR A 65 17.59 9.78 -4.98
C THR A 65 18.81 9.21 -4.23
N SER A 66 18.71 9.08 -2.91
CA SER A 66 19.80 8.56 -2.08
C SER A 66 19.77 7.02 -2.04
N VAL A 67 20.82 6.41 -2.59
CA VAL A 67 21.05 4.95 -2.57
C VAL A 67 21.09 4.41 -1.14
N GLU A 68 21.73 5.15 -0.23
CA GLU A 68 21.83 4.79 1.19
C GLU A 68 20.45 4.68 1.84
N ASN A 69 19.57 5.66 1.64
CA ASN A 69 18.22 5.64 2.20
C ASN A 69 17.40 4.47 1.65
N VAL A 70 17.53 4.16 0.36
CA VAL A 70 16.78 3.07 -0.29
C VAL A 70 17.26 1.70 0.18
N SER A 71 18.58 1.54 0.33
CA SER A 71 19.19 0.33 0.89
C SER A 71 18.87 0.15 2.38
N ALA A 72 18.93 1.23 3.18
CA ALA A 72 18.60 1.22 4.61
C ALA A 72 17.13 0.83 4.88
N ARG A 73 16.21 1.18 3.97
CA ARG A 73 14.82 0.71 4.01
C ARG A 73 14.70 -0.80 3.77
N GLY A 74 15.72 -1.42 3.20
CA GLY A 74 15.87 -2.86 3.00
C GLY A 74 15.59 -3.34 1.58
N HIS A 75 15.48 -2.44 0.59
CA HIS A 75 15.36 -2.82 -0.82
C HIS A 75 16.64 -3.54 -1.29
N ARG A 76 16.48 -4.50 -2.20
CA ARG A 76 17.59 -5.28 -2.77
C ARG A 76 17.72 -5.02 -4.26
N PHE A 77 18.80 -4.40 -4.68
CA PHE A 77 19.07 -4.07 -6.08
C PHE A 77 20.56 -4.32 -6.36
N SER A 78 20.94 -4.45 -7.63
CA SER A 78 22.34 -4.72 -8.00
C SER A 78 23.25 -3.57 -7.55
N GLU A 79 24.49 -3.91 -7.18
CA GLU A 79 25.53 -2.93 -6.85
C GLU A 79 25.94 -2.10 -8.08
N ASP A 80 25.64 -2.58 -9.28
CA ASP A 80 25.90 -1.90 -10.55
C ASP A 80 25.03 -0.64 -10.76
N ILE A 81 23.99 -0.44 -9.93
CA ILE A 81 23.10 0.72 -10.03
C ILE A 81 23.71 1.88 -9.23
N GLU A 82 24.45 2.74 -9.92
CA GLU A 82 25.09 3.92 -9.32
C GLU A 82 24.12 5.07 -9.04
N SER A 83 23.04 5.19 -9.82
CA SER A 83 22.10 6.32 -9.72
C SER A 83 20.65 5.87 -9.51
N LEU A 84 20.00 6.43 -8.49
CA LEU A 84 18.56 6.37 -8.28
C LEU A 84 17.98 7.79 -8.36
N PRO A 85 16.72 7.96 -8.79
CA PRO A 85 15.78 6.95 -9.26
C PRO A 85 16.08 6.47 -10.70
N ILE A 86 15.59 5.29 -11.06
CA ILE A 86 15.81 4.72 -12.39
C ILE A 86 14.78 5.30 -13.36
N VAL A 87 15.24 5.85 -14.48
CA VAL A 87 14.38 6.38 -15.53
C VAL A 87 14.39 5.43 -16.72
N LEU A 88 13.23 4.87 -17.04
CA LEU A 88 13.03 4.03 -18.20
C LEU A 88 12.82 4.90 -19.44
N GLY A 89 13.69 4.72 -20.43
CA GLY A 89 13.50 5.23 -21.78
C GLY A 89 12.60 4.32 -22.62
N ASN A 90 12.84 4.32 -23.93
CA ASN A 90 12.19 3.40 -24.85
C ASN A 90 12.78 1.99 -24.69
N TYR A 91 12.01 0.96 -25.04
CA TYR A 91 12.52 -0.40 -25.10
C TYR A 91 12.64 -0.85 -26.56
N ALA A 92 13.69 -1.59 -26.86
CA ALA A 92 13.86 -2.23 -28.15
C ALA A 92 13.47 -3.71 -28.03
N GLU A 93 12.58 -4.19 -28.90
CA GLU A 93 12.29 -5.61 -29.06
C GLU A 93 12.89 -6.12 -30.37
N VAL A 94 13.60 -7.25 -30.30
CA VAL A 94 14.07 -7.95 -31.50
C VAL A 94 12.99 -8.95 -31.89
N ARG A 95 12.31 -8.68 -33.01
CA ARG A 95 11.34 -9.60 -33.62
C ARG A 95 11.85 -10.02 -34.98
N ASP A 96 11.99 -11.33 -35.20
CA ASP A 96 12.40 -11.92 -36.48
C ASP A 96 13.69 -11.30 -37.09
N GLY A 97 14.67 -10.98 -36.23
CA GLY A 97 15.97 -10.42 -36.63
C GLY A 97 15.99 -8.90 -36.91
N LYS A 98 14.89 -8.18 -36.66
CA LYS A 98 14.81 -6.72 -36.75
C LYS A 98 14.61 -6.11 -35.36
N THR A 99 15.38 -5.07 -35.05
CA THR A 99 15.25 -4.29 -33.82
C THR A 99 14.21 -3.20 -34.05
N GLU A 100 13.06 -3.29 -33.37
CA GLU A 100 12.01 -2.28 -33.38
C GLU A 100 11.98 -1.59 -32.01
N GLU A 101 12.05 -0.25 -32.00
CA GLU A 101 11.89 0.56 -30.79
C GLU A 101 10.41 0.82 -30.51
N PHE A 102 9.98 0.53 -29.29
CA PHE A 102 8.62 0.77 -28.83
C PHE A 102 8.63 1.69 -27.61
N SER A 103 7.60 2.54 -27.53
CA SER A 103 7.31 3.29 -26.31
C SER A 103 6.92 2.33 -25.20
N ILE A 104 7.56 2.48 -24.05
CA ILE A 104 7.37 1.59 -22.90
C ILE A 104 5.97 1.66 -22.31
N GLU A 105 5.20 2.72 -22.58
CA GLU A 105 3.84 2.85 -22.06
C GLU A 105 2.82 2.08 -22.92
N THR A 106 3.11 1.87 -24.21
CA THR A 106 2.22 1.18 -25.16
C THR A 106 2.58 -0.30 -25.28
N PHE A 107 2.52 -1.03 -24.16
CA PHE A 107 2.73 -2.48 -24.19
C PHE A 107 1.58 -3.20 -24.94
N ASN A 108 1.95 -4.00 -25.95
CA ASN A 108 1.02 -4.89 -26.62
C ASN A 108 0.66 -6.10 -25.72
N HIS A 109 -0.58 -6.59 -25.80
CA HIS A 109 -1.21 -7.47 -24.80
C HIS A 109 -0.63 -8.90 -24.71
N GLY A 110 0.29 -9.28 -25.60
CA GLY A 110 0.92 -10.60 -25.60
C GLY A 110 2.03 -10.72 -24.54
N SER A 111 1.77 -11.43 -23.43
CA SER A 111 2.74 -11.77 -22.38
C SER A 111 3.44 -10.57 -21.70
N ALA A 112 2.73 -9.45 -21.57
CA ALA A 112 3.31 -8.19 -21.07
C ALA A 112 3.98 -8.31 -19.68
N THR A 113 3.40 -9.04 -18.72
CA THR A 113 4.02 -9.22 -17.38
C THR A 113 5.37 -9.94 -17.45
N ARG A 114 5.54 -10.91 -18.36
CA ARG A 114 6.83 -11.62 -18.53
C ARG A 114 7.90 -10.68 -19.06
N LYS A 115 7.53 -9.80 -20.00
CA LYS A 115 8.43 -8.78 -20.55
C LYS A 115 8.86 -7.78 -19.48
N VAL A 116 7.93 -7.26 -18.67
CA VAL A 116 8.26 -6.37 -17.55
C VAL A 116 9.18 -7.05 -16.54
N LEU A 117 8.95 -8.34 -16.23
CA LEU A 117 9.84 -9.10 -15.36
C LEU A 117 11.25 -9.22 -15.93
N ALA A 118 11.38 -9.48 -17.24
CA ALA A 118 12.67 -9.54 -17.92
C ALA A 118 13.39 -8.18 -17.88
N ILE A 119 12.69 -7.09 -18.16
CA ILE A 119 13.23 -5.72 -18.09
C ILE A 119 13.74 -5.42 -16.69
N PHE A 120 12.95 -5.70 -15.64
CA PHE A 120 13.38 -5.44 -14.26
C PHE A 120 14.53 -6.33 -13.79
N ASN A 121 14.66 -7.55 -14.32
CA ASN A 121 15.81 -8.40 -14.05
C ASN A 121 17.07 -7.83 -14.72
N GLU A 122 16.97 -7.39 -15.98
CA GLU A 122 18.10 -6.81 -16.73
C GLU A 122 18.61 -5.51 -16.10
N ILE A 123 17.69 -4.68 -15.60
CA ILE A 123 18.03 -3.44 -14.89
C ILE A 123 18.69 -3.73 -13.52
N GLY A 124 18.61 -4.95 -13.00
CA GLY A 124 19.20 -5.33 -11.70
C GLY A 124 18.26 -5.17 -10.51
N ILE A 125 16.94 -5.04 -10.72
CA ILE A 125 15.92 -4.93 -9.65
C ILE A 125 15.25 -6.29 -9.36
N GLY A 126 15.62 -7.34 -10.09
CA GLY A 126 15.06 -8.69 -9.95
C GLY A 126 15.10 -9.24 -8.52
N ALA A 127 16.15 -8.94 -7.76
CA ALA A 127 16.30 -9.34 -6.37
C ALA A 127 15.22 -8.73 -5.45
N ASP A 128 14.79 -7.49 -5.69
CA ASP A 128 13.74 -6.85 -4.89
C ASP A 128 12.37 -7.47 -5.15
N LEU A 129 12.12 -7.88 -6.40
CA LEU A 129 10.90 -8.55 -6.80
C LEU A 129 10.81 -9.96 -6.20
N GLN A 130 11.92 -10.69 -6.20
CA GLN A 130 12.02 -11.99 -5.52
C GLN A 130 11.78 -11.85 -4.01
N ARG A 131 12.40 -10.85 -3.37
CA ARG A 131 12.16 -10.52 -1.95
C ARG A 131 10.68 -10.29 -1.65
N ALA A 132 9.97 -9.54 -2.51
CA ALA A 132 8.54 -9.31 -2.32
C ALA A 132 7.67 -10.55 -2.58
N ARG A 133 8.07 -11.41 -3.52
CA ARG A 133 7.41 -12.69 -3.79
C ARG A 133 7.55 -13.63 -2.60
N ASP A 134 8.76 -13.84 -2.11
CA ASP A 134 9.06 -14.78 -1.02
C ASP A 134 8.60 -14.23 0.34
N GLY A 135 8.62 -12.92 0.52
CA GLY A 135 8.14 -12.25 1.73
C GLY A 135 6.61 -12.22 1.86
N ARG A 136 5.86 -12.72 0.87
CA ARG A 136 4.39 -12.77 0.91
C ARG A 136 3.91 -13.87 1.85
N ASN A 137 3.55 -13.48 3.06
CA ASN A 137 3.16 -14.41 4.12
C ASN A 137 1.70 -14.24 4.55
N ILE A 138 1.14 -15.25 5.20
CA ILE A 138 -0.18 -15.15 5.85
C ILE A 138 -0.06 -14.24 7.08
N ARG A 139 -0.97 -13.29 7.20
CA ARG A 139 -1.00 -12.31 8.30
C ARG A 139 -1.38 -13.00 9.60
N ALA A 140 -0.65 -12.69 10.67
CA ALA A 140 -1.00 -13.17 11.99
C ALA A 140 -2.29 -12.52 12.53
N GLY A 141 -3.01 -13.27 13.38
CA GLY A 141 -4.16 -12.79 14.15
C GLY A 141 -5.48 -12.71 13.38
N LYS A 142 -6.46 -11.98 13.96
CA LYS A 142 -7.86 -11.94 13.48
C LYS A 142 -8.08 -11.21 12.16
N ALA A 143 -7.02 -10.67 11.55
CA ALA A 143 -7.13 -9.94 10.29
C ALA A 143 -7.45 -10.86 9.11
N THR A 144 -7.03 -12.12 9.17
CA THR A 144 -7.34 -13.17 8.18
C THR A 144 -8.85 -13.37 8.04
N MET A 145 -9.57 -13.43 9.17
CA MET A 145 -11.04 -13.53 9.21
C MET A 145 -11.76 -12.30 8.65
N ARG A 146 -11.06 -11.18 8.41
CA ARG A 146 -11.62 -9.93 7.86
C ARG A 146 -11.22 -9.71 6.41
N GLY A 147 -10.90 -10.77 5.66
CA GLY A 147 -10.51 -10.72 4.25
C GLY A 147 -9.08 -10.21 3.99
N ARG A 148 -8.28 -9.94 5.03
CA ARG A 148 -6.90 -9.44 4.91
C ARG A 148 -5.91 -10.56 5.21
N VAL A 149 -5.91 -11.56 4.34
CA VAL A 149 -5.19 -12.83 4.55
C VAL A 149 -3.69 -12.67 4.36
N HIS A 150 -3.23 -12.04 3.28
CA HIS A 150 -1.80 -11.92 2.99
C HIS A 150 -1.21 -10.58 3.42
N LYS A 151 0.07 -10.59 3.76
CA LYS A 151 0.92 -9.41 3.92
C LYS A 151 2.05 -9.53 2.89
N THR A 152 2.09 -8.60 1.95
CA THR A 152 3.13 -8.53 0.92
C THR A 152 4.05 -7.35 1.25
N PRO A 153 5.38 -7.52 1.23
CA PRO A 153 6.32 -6.40 1.31
C PRO A 153 6.12 -5.43 0.13
N LYS A 154 6.42 -4.15 0.35
CA LYS A 154 6.42 -3.14 -0.71
C LYS A 154 7.78 -3.18 -1.41
N SER A 155 7.78 -3.54 -2.69
CA SER A 155 8.96 -3.46 -3.56
C SER A 155 8.90 -2.17 -4.37
N VAL A 156 9.08 -2.28 -5.67
CA VAL A 156 9.24 -1.18 -6.61
C VAL A 156 7.96 -0.36 -6.71
N LEU A 157 8.11 0.97 -6.74
CA LEU A 157 7.06 1.87 -7.21
C LEU A 157 7.37 2.23 -8.66
N LEU A 158 6.45 1.90 -9.57
CA LEU A 158 6.52 2.31 -10.96
C LEU A 158 5.65 3.55 -11.17
N VAL A 159 6.27 4.66 -11.60
CA VAL A 159 5.58 5.90 -11.91
C VAL A 159 5.50 6.05 -13.43
N VAL A 160 4.27 6.13 -13.93
CA VAL A 160 3.94 6.25 -15.35
C VAL A 160 3.21 7.57 -15.61
N LYS A 161 3.20 8.07 -16.85
CA LYS A 161 2.40 9.25 -17.18
C LYS A 161 0.91 8.92 -17.11
N GLU A 162 0.52 7.81 -17.75
CA GLU A 162 -0.86 7.34 -17.80
C GLU A 162 -0.98 5.85 -17.46
N LYS A 163 -2.14 5.45 -16.89
CA LYS A 163 -2.37 4.07 -16.43
C LYS A 163 -2.81 3.15 -17.59
N SER A 164 -2.02 3.10 -18.65
CA SER A 164 -2.23 2.23 -19.82
C SER A 164 -1.10 1.19 -19.92
N GLY A 165 -1.32 0.14 -20.72
CA GLY A 165 -0.32 -0.87 -21.11
C GLY A 165 0.59 -1.38 -19.98
N LEU A 166 1.74 -0.72 -19.79
CA LEU A 166 2.73 -1.00 -18.76
C LEU A 166 2.13 -1.10 -17.34
N ALA A 167 1.21 -0.21 -17.00
CA ALA A 167 0.57 -0.22 -15.69
C ALA A 167 -0.23 -1.52 -15.44
N GLN A 168 -0.88 -2.03 -16.49
CA GLN A 168 -1.63 -3.29 -16.43
C GLN A 168 -0.70 -4.50 -16.39
N ALA A 169 0.45 -4.42 -17.08
CA ALA A 169 1.45 -5.47 -17.09
C ALA A 169 2.13 -5.61 -15.72
N ALA A 170 2.50 -4.49 -15.10
CA ALA A 170 3.27 -4.44 -13.85
C ALA A 170 2.42 -4.72 -12.60
N ARG A 171 1.11 -4.40 -12.59
CA ARG A 171 0.24 -4.56 -11.39
C ARG A 171 0.11 -6.00 -10.88
N ASN A 172 0.41 -6.99 -11.72
CA ASN A 172 0.32 -8.40 -11.36
C ASN A 172 1.58 -8.88 -10.60
N LEU A 173 2.67 -8.13 -10.66
CA LEU A 173 3.90 -8.47 -9.95
C LEU A 173 3.72 -8.26 -8.43
N PRO A 174 4.20 -9.20 -7.60
CA PRO A 174 4.05 -9.09 -6.15
C PRO A 174 4.85 -7.92 -5.59
N GLY A 175 4.17 -7.06 -4.83
CA GLY A 175 4.79 -5.94 -4.11
C GLY A 175 5.03 -4.68 -4.95
N VAL A 176 4.84 -4.76 -6.26
CA VAL A 176 4.96 -3.63 -7.19
C VAL A 176 3.68 -2.81 -7.15
N ASP A 177 3.81 -1.50 -6.93
CA ASP A 177 2.69 -0.57 -7.09
C ASP A 177 2.93 0.27 -8.35
N VAL A 178 1.84 0.65 -9.02
CA VAL A 178 1.88 1.56 -10.17
C VAL A 178 1.05 2.80 -9.90
N VAL A 179 1.64 3.97 -10.09
CA VAL A 179 1.01 5.26 -9.85
C VAL A 179 1.21 6.17 -11.05
N ALA A 180 0.19 6.98 -11.37
CA ALA A 180 0.34 7.99 -12.41
C ALA A 180 1.06 9.22 -11.82
N ALA A 181 1.91 9.88 -12.59
CA ALA A 181 2.65 11.07 -12.17
C ALA A 181 1.74 12.14 -11.50
N ARG A 182 0.56 12.36 -12.08
CA ARG A 182 -0.45 13.29 -11.55
C ARG A 182 -1.03 12.92 -10.17
N ASP A 183 -1.07 11.62 -9.86
CA ASP A 183 -1.68 11.06 -8.65
C ASP A 183 -0.63 10.79 -7.56
N LEU A 184 0.65 11.05 -7.83
CA LEU A 184 1.76 10.69 -6.96
C LEU A 184 1.66 11.38 -5.59
N CYS A 185 1.62 10.58 -4.52
CA CYS A 185 1.51 11.08 -3.15
C CYS A 185 2.63 10.58 -2.24
N ALA A 186 2.75 11.19 -1.06
CA ALA A 186 3.76 10.83 -0.07
C ALA A 186 3.59 9.39 0.46
N GLU A 187 2.36 8.86 0.51
CA GLU A 187 2.11 7.48 0.97
C GLU A 187 2.64 6.42 0.00
N ASP A 188 2.72 6.76 -1.30
CA ASP A 188 3.28 5.88 -2.31
C ASP A 188 4.82 5.83 -2.21
N LEU A 189 5.44 7.00 -2.00
CA LEU A 189 6.90 7.18 -1.91
C LEU A 189 7.47 6.76 -0.55
N ALA A 190 6.72 6.97 0.54
CA ALA A 190 7.12 6.63 1.90
C ALA A 190 6.03 5.79 2.62
N PRO A 191 5.78 4.53 2.18
CA PRO A 191 4.74 3.72 2.76
C PRO A 191 5.10 3.35 4.21
N GLY A 192 4.17 3.62 5.13
CA GLY A 192 4.37 3.40 6.57
C GLY A 192 5.07 4.56 7.31
N GLY A 193 5.44 5.63 6.60
CA GLY A 193 6.24 6.73 7.13
C GLY A 193 7.74 6.57 6.92
N ASP A 194 8.18 5.43 6.37
CA ASP A 194 9.59 5.16 6.09
C ASP A 194 9.96 5.68 4.69
N ILE A 195 10.96 6.56 4.62
CA ILE A 195 11.47 7.18 3.40
C ILE A 195 12.36 6.22 2.59
N GLY A 196 12.64 6.56 1.32
CA GLY A 196 13.60 5.81 0.50
C GLY A 196 13.00 4.56 -0.14
N ARG A 197 11.84 4.68 -0.81
CA ARG A 197 11.32 3.56 -1.61
C ARG A 197 12.06 3.44 -2.93
N LEU A 198 12.32 2.21 -3.39
CA LEU A 198 12.87 1.98 -4.73
C LEU A 198 11.84 2.37 -5.80
N THR A 199 12.13 3.43 -6.54
CA THR A 199 11.25 4.03 -7.55
C THR A 199 11.83 3.92 -8.95
N VAL A 200 10.96 3.58 -9.91
CA VAL A 200 11.26 3.56 -11.34
C VAL A 200 10.27 4.50 -12.02
N PHE A 201 10.77 5.45 -12.81
CA PHE A 201 9.97 6.41 -13.58
C PHE A 201 10.03 6.09 -15.07
N THR A 202 8.95 6.32 -15.81
CA THR A 202 9.05 6.45 -17.27
C THR A 202 9.55 7.84 -17.63
N LYS A 203 10.27 7.99 -18.75
CA LYS A 203 10.71 9.30 -19.24
C LYS A 203 9.54 10.29 -19.33
N ASP A 204 8.42 9.85 -19.89
CA ASP A 204 7.20 10.65 -20.03
C ASP A 204 6.60 11.05 -18.68
N ALA A 205 6.77 10.22 -17.64
CA ALA A 205 6.32 10.56 -16.28
C ALA A 205 7.19 11.64 -15.65
N VAL A 206 8.52 11.60 -15.87
CA VAL A 206 9.43 12.65 -15.39
C VAL A 206 9.11 13.98 -16.06
N GLU A 207 8.87 13.98 -17.37
CA GLU A 207 8.45 15.17 -18.11
C GLU A 207 7.11 15.73 -17.61
N ALA A 208 6.17 14.87 -17.21
CA ALA A 208 4.89 15.28 -16.64
C ALA A 208 4.96 15.78 -15.18
N LEU A 209 6.07 15.53 -14.47
CA LEU A 209 6.30 16.01 -13.10
C LEU A 209 6.94 17.41 -13.06
N ASN A 210 7.63 17.80 -14.13
CA ASN A 210 8.18 19.13 -14.34
C ASN A 210 7.10 20.14 -14.72
#